data_AF-L7J8F9-F1
#
_entry.id   AF-L7J8F9-F1
#
_cell.length_a   1.000
_cell.length_b   1.000
_cell.length_c   1.000
_cell.angle_alpha   90.00
_cell.angle_beta   90.00
_cell.angle_gamma   90.00
#
_symmetry.space_group_name_H-M   'P 1'
#
loop_
_entity.id
_entity.type
_entity.pdbx_description
1 polymer ?
#
loop_
_entity_poly.entity_id
_entity_poly.type
_entity_poly.pdbx_seq_one_letter_code
_entity_poly.pdbx_strand_id
1 'polypeptide(L)'
;MLGRVLLTVDCIGLLFGAIIADWNETHVYNSRWPPHAKFHNAQTITLSVILGLGTLFLTWRPYLQDTSGPKRLSPELARDSLRMAAFTGSIYWIAGLAAAFFPGTSGLDPEFGGPGFPQKWLFMGFGACGLLGGAHEVIRFAVCSPPELATIFREGGRFTRVGAMGNQNSTTLMPFCNDLLRFGLQSRADSYGVQSLRRATTKVQPRVRVAARWKAKEQGAGGQ
;
A
#
# COMPACT_ATOMS: atom_id res chain seq x y z
N MET A 1 -8.10 17.00 -8.73
CA MET A 1 -7.61 16.30 -9.94
C MET A 1 -6.10 16.26 -9.96
N LEU A 2 -5.40 17.34 -9.58
CA LEU A 2 -3.94 17.36 -9.49
C LEU A 2 -3.36 16.14 -8.77
N GLY A 3 -3.90 15.75 -7.61
CA GLY A 3 -3.35 14.59 -6.89
C GLY A 3 -3.50 13.26 -7.63
N ARG A 4 -4.60 13.07 -8.38
CA ARG A 4 -4.77 11.89 -9.26
C ARG A 4 -3.84 11.92 -10.46
N VAL A 5 -3.57 13.10 -11.02
CA VAL A 5 -2.59 13.26 -12.10
C VAL A 5 -1.21 12.85 -11.60
N LEU A 6 -0.80 13.33 -10.43
CA LEU A 6 0.48 12.96 -9.81
C LEU A 6 0.57 11.45 -9.53
N LEU A 7 -0.48 10.85 -8.95
CA LEU A 7 -0.54 9.39 -8.72
C LEU A 7 -0.53 8.58 -10.01
N THR A 8 -1.10 9.11 -11.09
CA THR A 8 -1.08 8.45 -12.41
C THR A 8 0.31 8.51 -13.05
N VAL A 9 1.00 9.65 -12.91
CA VAL A 9 2.40 9.79 -13.35
C VAL A 9 3.31 8.84 -12.58
N ASP A 10 3.15 8.76 -11.26
CA ASP A 10 3.86 7.81 -10.40
C ASP A 10 3.63 6.36 -10.84
N CYS A 11 2.36 5.98 -11.04
CA CYS A 11 1.98 4.67 -11.55
C CYS A 11 2.66 4.31 -12.89
N ILE A 12 2.73 5.24 -13.84
CA ILE A 12 3.44 5.01 -15.11
C ILE A 12 4.92 4.70 -14.86
N GLY A 13 5.55 5.42 -13.92
CA GLY A 13 6.90 5.14 -13.46
C GLY A 13 7.04 3.71 -12.92
N LEU A 14 6.11 3.25 -12.09
CA LEU A 14 6.11 1.90 -11.54
C LEU A 14 5.88 0.80 -12.59
N LEU A 15 4.98 1.04 -13.55
CA LEU A 15 4.64 0.05 -14.57
C LEU A 15 5.79 -0.22 -15.54
N PHE A 16 6.57 0.81 -15.88
CA PHE A 16 7.57 0.70 -16.94
C PHE A 16 9.01 0.93 -16.48
N GLY A 17 9.22 1.69 -15.41
CA GLY A 17 10.56 2.12 -14.98
C GLY A 17 11.48 0.94 -14.70
N ALA A 18 11.06 0.01 -13.84
CA ALA A 18 11.85 -1.17 -13.51
C ALA A 18 12.08 -2.10 -14.71
N ILE A 19 11.08 -2.28 -15.58
CA ILE A 19 11.25 -3.08 -16.81
C ILE A 19 12.33 -2.46 -17.69
N ILE A 20 12.26 -1.14 -17.96
CA ILE A 20 13.23 -0.47 -18.82
C ILE A 20 14.64 -0.49 -18.20
N ALA A 21 14.74 -0.25 -16.90
CA ALA A 21 16.01 -0.17 -16.19
C ALA A 21 16.70 -1.53 -16.02
N ASP A 22 15.93 -2.60 -15.82
CA ASP A 22 16.46 -3.88 -15.33
C ASP A 22 16.36 -5.02 -16.37
N TRP A 23 15.60 -4.83 -17.46
CA TRP A 23 15.44 -5.81 -18.54
C TRP A 23 16.50 -5.64 -19.64
N ASN A 24 17.79 -5.75 -19.27
CA ASN A 24 18.90 -5.59 -20.20
C ASN A 24 20.18 -6.32 -19.73
N GLU A 25 21.26 -6.19 -20.51
CA GLU A 25 22.57 -6.84 -20.32
C GLU A 25 23.33 -6.37 -19.07
N THR A 26 22.96 -5.21 -18.50
CA THR A 26 23.58 -4.74 -17.25
C THR A 26 22.94 -5.39 -16.02
N HIS A 27 21.71 -5.94 -16.16
CA HIS A 27 20.92 -6.52 -15.07
C HIS A 27 20.51 -7.98 -15.38
N VAL A 28 19.24 -8.24 -15.74
CA VAL A 28 18.69 -9.61 -15.81
C VAL A 28 19.47 -10.54 -16.75
N TYR A 29 20.07 -9.99 -17.82
CA TYR A 29 20.86 -10.76 -18.79
C TYR A 29 22.35 -10.79 -18.48
N ASN A 30 22.83 -10.01 -17.50
CA ASN A 30 24.25 -9.94 -17.13
C ASN A 30 24.78 -11.34 -16.78
N SER A 31 25.78 -11.83 -17.54
CA SER A 31 26.35 -13.17 -17.35
C SER A 31 27.16 -13.32 -16.07
N ARG A 32 27.58 -12.21 -15.44
CA ARG A 32 28.35 -12.21 -14.18
C ARG A 32 27.47 -12.29 -12.94
N TRP A 33 26.19 -11.91 -13.04
CA TRP A 33 25.27 -12.01 -11.92
C TRP A 33 24.99 -13.46 -11.57
N PRO A 34 25.12 -13.86 -10.30
CA PRO A 34 24.73 -15.20 -9.88
C PRO A 34 23.21 -15.39 -10.08
N PRO A 35 22.73 -16.63 -10.28
CA PRO A 35 21.31 -16.90 -10.51
C PRO A 35 20.38 -16.26 -9.47
N HIS A 36 20.81 -16.18 -8.20
CA HIS A 36 20.02 -15.59 -7.12
C HIS A 36 19.84 -14.06 -7.25
N ALA A 37 20.84 -13.34 -7.77
CA ALA A 37 20.70 -11.90 -8.03
C ALA A 37 19.67 -11.64 -9.14
N LYS A 38 19.69 -12.47 -10.20
CA LYS A 38 18.69 -12.42 -11.28
C LYS A 38 17.28 -12.71 -10.79
N PHE A 39 17.13 -13.65 -9.85
CA PHE A 39 15.86 -13.93 -9.20
C PHE A 39 15.32 -12.71 -8.45
N HIS A 40 16.15 -12.08 -7.61
CA HIS A 40 15.74 -10.87 -6.90
C HIS A 40 15.45 -9.69 -7.83
N ASN A 41 16.18 -9.56 -8.95
CA ASN A 41 15.88 -8.57 -9.98
C ASN A 41 14.54 -8.82 -10.68
N ALA A 42 14.24 -10.07 -11.06
CA ALA A 42 12.93 -10.42 -11.60
C ALA A 42 11.80 -10.16 -10.57
N GLN A 43 12.10 -10.40 -9.29
CA GLN A 43 11.19 -10.09 -8.19
C GLN A 43 10.94 -8.58 -8.06
N THR A 44 11.96 -7.71 -8.15
CA THR A 44 11.79 -6.25 -8.08
C THR A 44 11.02 -5.69 -9.28
N ILE A 45 11.31 -6.18 -10.49
CA ILE A 45 10.54 -5.82 -11.69
C ILE A 45 9.06 -6.17 -11.51
N THR A 46 8.78 -7.40 -11.10
CA THR A 46 7.39 -7.89 -10.92
C THR A 46 6.68 -7.12 -9.82
N LEU A 47 7.37 -6.86 -8.70
CA LEU A 47 6.82 -6.09 -7.59
C LEU A 47 6.47 -4.65 -8.03
N SER A 48 7.32 -4.00 -8.83
CA SER A 48 7.06 -2.67 -9.38
C SER A 48 5.78 -2.65 -10.20
N VAL A 49 5.58 -3.62 -11.09
CA VAL A 49 4.37 -3.71 -11.93
C VAL A 49 3.12 -3.96 -11.09
N ILE A 50 3.18 -4.87 -10.12
CA ILE A 50 2.04 -5.16 -9.22
C ILE A 50 1.65 -3.91 -8.44
N LEU A 51 2.63 -3.19 -7.90
CA LEU A 51 2.38 -1.94 -7.18
C LEU A 51 1.82 -0.86 -8.11
N GLY A 52 2.37 -0.70 -9.32
CA GLY A 52 1.85 0.23 -10.32
C GLY A 52 0.39 -0.03 -10.68
N LEU A 53 0.02 -1.29 -10.92
CA LEU A 53 -1.37 -1.67 -11.17
C LEU A 53 -2.27 -1.41 -9.95
N GLY A 54 -1.79 -1.72 -8.74
CA GLY A 54 -2.47 -1.43 -7.49
C GLY A 54 -2.73 0.06 -7.30
N THR A 55 -1.71 0.89 -7.52
CA THR A 55 -1.80 2.36 -7.45
C THR A 55 -2.76 2.90 -8.49
N LEU A 56 -2.73 2.40 -9.74
CA LEU A 56 -3.68 2.82 -10.78
C LEU A 56 -5.12 2.51 -10.38
N PHE A 57 -5.37 1.26 -9.99
CA PHE A 57 -6.68 0.81 -9.57
C PHE A 57 -7.19 1.66 -8.40
N LEU A 58 -6.37 1.84 -7.35
CA LEU A 58 -6.75 2.62 -6.16
C LEU A 58 -6.93 4.12 -6.46
N THR A 59 -6.21 4.67 -7.43
CA THR A 59 -6.38 6.08 -7.84
C THR A 59 -7.75 6.32 -8.48
N TRP A 60 -8.23 5.35 -9.25
CA TRP A 60 -9.46 5.49 -10.06
C TRP A 60 -10.67 4.71 -9.52
N ARG A 61 -10.47 3.79 -8.57
CA ARG A 61 -11.50 2.95 -7.93
C ARG A 61 -12.76 3.72 -7.52
N PRO A 62 -12.67 4.91 -6.90
CA PRO A 62 -13.87 5.65 -6.50
C PRO A 62 -14.81 5.96 -7.69
N TYR A 63 -14.27 6.09 -8.91
CA TYR A 63 -15.06 6.37 -10.13
C TYR A 63 -15.51 5.12 -10.86
N LEU A 64 -14.99 3.94 -10.50
CA LEU A 64 -15.36 2.66 -11.10
C LEU A 64 -16.58 2.02 -10.43
N GLN A 65 -16.87 2.38 -9.16
CA GLN A 65 -17.89 1.72 -8.34
C GLN A 65 -19.28 2.41 -8.36
N ASP A 66 -19.47 3.46 -9.17
CA ASP A 66 -20.71 4.24 -9.23
C ASP A 66 -21.58 3.83 -10.43
N THR A 67 -22.37 2.77 -10.26
CA THR A 67 -23.29 2.23 -11.29
C THR A 67 -24.77 2.31 -10.89
N SER A 68 -25.11 2.94 -9.77
CA SER A 68 -26.48 2.94 -9.22
C SER A 68 -26.93 4.34 -8.77
N GLY A 69 -27.28 5.19 -9.74
CA GLY A 69 -27.98 6.47 -9.51
C GLY A 69 -27.14 7.73 -9.80
N PRO A 70 -27.64 8.94 -9.45
CA PRO A 70 -26.91 10.19 -9.68
C PRO A 70 -25.56 10.14 -8.96
N LYS A 71 -24.48 10.19 -9.76
CA LYS A 71 -23.08 9.98 -9.37
C LYS A 71 -22.72 10.63 -8.04
N ARG A 72 -22.84 9.92 -6.91
CA ARG A 72 -22.47 10.41 -5.58
C ARG A 72 -21.26 9.62 -5.12
N LEU A 73 -20.09 10.15 -5.46
CA LEU A 73 -18.81 9.65 -4.97
C LEU A 73 -18.82 9.65 -3.43
N SER A 74 -18.74 8.49 -2.78
CA SER A 74 -18.53 8.44 -1.32
C SER A 74 -17.19 9.13 -0.99
N PRO A 75 -17.19 10.23 -0.23
CA PRO A 75 -15.96 10.92 0.16
C PRO A 75 -15.01 10.03 0.96
N GLU A 76 -15.56 9.14 1.78
CA GLU A 76 -14.81 8.21 2.63
C GLU A 76 -14.06 7.18 1.78
N LEU A 77 -14.77 6.53 0.84
CA LEU A 77 -14.17 5.61 -0.11
C LEU A 77 -13.09 6.30 -0.95
N ALA A 78 -13.36 7.53 -1.40
CA ALA A 78 -12.40 8.30 -2.18
C ALA A 78 -11.12 8.58 -1.40
N ARG A 79 -11.26 8.99 -0.13
CA ARG A 79 -10.13 9.28 0.76
C ARG A 79 -9.31 8.03 1.04
N ASP A 80 -9.95 6.93 1.39
CA ASP A 80 -9.25 5.69 1.73
C ASP A 80 -8.56 5.08 0.52
N SER A 81 -9.22 5.10 -0.64
CA SER A 81 -8.63 4.62 -1.88
C SER A 81 -7.38 5.42 -2.26
N LEU A 82 -7.42 6.75 -2.14
CA LEU A 82 -6.27 7.60 -2.47
C LEU A 82 -5.12 7.51 -1.46
N ARG A 83 -5.41 7.26 -0.18
CA ARG A 83 -4.37 6.96 0.83
C ARG A 83 -3.65 5.67 0.51
N MET A 84 -4.40 4.63 0.15
CA MET A 84 -3.82 3.35 -0.26
C MET A 84 -3.06 3.48 -1.59
N ALA A 85 -3.53 4.29 -2.52
CA ALA A 85 -2.82 4.61 -3.76
C ALA A 85 -1.47 5.27 -3.46
N ALA A 86 -1.43 6.26 -2.58
CA ALA A 86 -0.19 6.94 -2.20
C ALA A 86 0.79 6.01 -1.47
N PHE A 87 0.28 5.14 -0.60
CA PHE A 87 1.11 4.12 0.05
C PHE A 87 1.71 3.16 -0.97
N THR A 88 0.87 2.49 -1.76
CA THR A 88 1.33 1.53 -2.78
C THR A 88 2.24 2.17 -3.83
N GLY A 89 1.98 3.43 -4.19
CA GLY A 89 2.75 4.19 -5.16
C GLY A 89 4.14 4.58 -4.65
N SER A 90 4.28 4.87 -3.35
CA SER A 90 5.54 5.38 -2.79
C SER A 90 6.48 4.29 -2.27
N ILE A 91 5.97 3.15 -1.80
CA ILE A 91 6.79 2.17 -1.05
C ILE A 91 7.93 1.56 -1.88
N TYR A 92 7.74 1.38 -3.19
CA TYR A 92 8.78 0.83 -4.06
C TYR A 92 9.98 1.79 -4.16
N TRP A 93 9.70 3.07 -4.38
CA TRP A 93 10.71 4.11 -4.48
C TRP A 93 11.46 4.30 -3.16
N ILE A 94 10.73 4.31 -2.04
CA ILE A 94 11.32 4.42 -0.71
C ILE A 94 12.25 3.22 -0.45
N ALA A 95 11.80 2.00 -0.79
CA ALA A 95 12.61 0.79 -0.62
C ALA A 95 13.90 0.84 -1.45
N GLY A 96 13.83 1.25 -2.72
CA GLY A 96 15.03 1.35 -3.55
C GLY A 96 15.98 2.47 -3.14
N LEU A 97 15.49 3.61 -2.65
CA LEU A 97 16.35 4.63 -2.03
C LEU A 97 16.99 4.12 -0.74
N ALA A 98 16.23 3.36 0.06
CA ALA A 98 16.72 2.78 1.30
C ALA A 98 17.78 1.70 1.07
N ALA A 99 17.80 1.06 -0.11
CA ALA A 99 18.79 0.06 -0.47
C ALA A 99 20.24 0.58 -0.37
N ALA A 100 20.46 1.89 -0.56
CA ALA A 100 21.76 2.53 -0.45
C ALA A 100 22.35 2.51 0.98
N PHE A 101 21.53 2.25 2.01
CA PHE A 101 22.00 2.15 3.40
C PHE A 101 22.45 0.74 3.79
N PHE A 102 22.25 -0.25 2.93
CA PHE A 102 22.69 -1.62 3.19
C PHE A 102 24.15 -1.80 2.77
N PRO A 103 24.97 -2.51 3.58
CA PRO A 103 26.38 -2.68 3.28
C PRO A 103 26.58 -3.48 1.99
N GLY A 104 27.49 -3.01 1.14
CA GLY A 104 27.87 -3.71 -0.10
C GLY A 104 26.89 -3.55 -1.25
N THR A 105 25.88 -2.68 -1.15
CA THR A 105 24.96 -2.39 -2.26
C THR A 105 25.47 -1.24 -3.12
N SER A 106 25.18 -1.30 -4.42
CA SER A 106 25.39 -0.22 -5.39
C SER A 106 24.28 -0.29 -6.42
N GLY A 107 23.83 0.86 -6.94
CA GLY A 107 22.88 0.91 -8.05
C GLY A 107 23.53 0.71 -9.42
N LEU A 108 24.85 0.54 -9.45
CA LEU A 108 25.64 0.34 -10.65
C LEU A 108 26.84 -0.54 -10.33
N ASP A 109 27.04 -1.59 -11.12
CA ASP A 109 28.23 -2.44 -11.01
C ASP A 109 29.50 -1.69 -11.48
N PRO A 110 30.69 -2.02 -10.96
CA PRO A 110 31.94 -1.36 -11.34
C PRO A 110 32.21 -1.36 -12.86
N GLU A 111 31.87 -2.43 -13.56
CA GLU A 111 32.05 -2.52 -15.02
C GLU A 111 31.22 -1.51 -15.83
N PHE A 112 30.19 -0.91 -15.23
CA PHE A 112 29.33 0.08 -15.88
C PHE A 112 29.58 1.50 -15.36
N GLY A 113 30.68 1.71 -14.62
CA GLY A 113 31.05 3.02 -14.06
C GLY A 113 30.59 3.24 -12.62
N GLY A 114 30.28 2.16 -11.89
CA GLY A 114 30.03 2.20 -10.46
C GLY A 114 31.29 2.55 -9.64
N PRO A 115 31.14 2.86 -8.34
CA PRO A 115 29.89 2.84 -7.57
C PRO A 115 29.01 4.07 -7.84
N GLY A 116 27.70 3.88 -7.76
CA GLY A 116 26.74 4.98 -7.94
C GLY A 116 25.30 4.52 -7.96
N PHE A 117 24.38 5.49 -7.99
CA PHE A 117 22.95 5.23 -8.21
C PHE A 117 22.36 6.28 -9.15
N PRO A 118 22.58 6.15 -10.48
CA PRO A 118 22.09 7.12 -11.47
C PRO A 118 20.58 7.34 -11.41
N GLN A 119 19.82 6.30 -11.08
CA GLN A 119 18.36 6.29 -11.07
C GLN A 119 17.76 6.98 -9.83
N LYS A 120 18.56 7.41 -8.85
CA LYS A 120 18.07 8.06 -7.62
C LYS A 120 17.14 9.24 -7.89
N TRP A 121 17.40 10.01 -8.95
CA TRP A 121 16.58 11.17 -9.33
C TRP A 121 15.20 10.76 -9.84
N LEU A 122 15.11 9.64 -10.57
CA LEU A 122 13.83 9.07 -10.99
C LEU A 122 13.05 8.56 -9.78
N PHE A 123 13.72 7.86 -8.87
CA PHE A 123 13.11 7.36 -7.64
C PHE A 123 12.55 8.51 -6.79
N MET A 124 13.31 9.59 -6.63
CA MET A 124 12.83 10.79 -5.92
C MET A 124 11.69 11.49 -6.66
N GLY A 125 11.76 11.61 -7.99
CA GLY A 125 10.72 12.27 -8.77
C GLY A 125 9.38 11.54 -8.73
N PHE A 126 9.36 10.23 -9.02
CA PHE A 126 8.15 9.43 -8.97
C PHE A 126 7.66 9.23 -7.53
N GLY A 127 8.55 8.95 -6.59
CA GLY A 127 8.22 8.88 -5.16
C GLY A 127 7.59 10.17 -4.64
N ALA A 128 8.10 11.34 -5.04
CA ALA A 128 7.48 12.62 -4.73
C ALA A 128 6.09 12.75 -5.38
N CYS A 129 5.90 12.31 -6.63
CA CYS A 129 4.57 12.31 -7.25
C CYS A 129 3.56 11.47 -6.44
N GLY A 130 3.96 10.28 -6.00
CA GLY A 130 3.11 9.40 -5.17
C GLY A 130 2.73 10.04 -3.83
N LEU A 131 3.72 10.59 -3.12
CA LEU A 131 3.52 11.20 -1.80
C LEU A 131 2.73 12.52 -1.88
N LEU A 132 3.11 13.42 -2.78
CA LEU A 132 2.44 14.72 -2.97
C LEU A 132 1.03 14.54 -3.55
N GLY A 133 0.85 13.56 -4.45
CA GLY A 133 -0.47 13.23 -5.00
C GLY A 133 -1.45 12.77 -3.92
N GLY A 134 -0.99 11.91 -3.02
CA GLY A 134 -1.74 11.49 -1.83
C GLY A 134 -2.04 12.64 -0.87
N ALA A 135 -1.00 13.40 -0.50
CA ALA A 135 -1.12 14.51 0.44
C ALA A 135 -2.11 15.58 -0.06
N HIS A 136 -2.03 15.94 -1.34
CA HIS A 136 -2.91 16.95 -1.94
C HIS A 136 -4.39 16.57 -1.83
N GLU A 137 -4.77 15.32 -2.11
CA GLU A 137 -6.18 14.93 -2.02
C GLU A 137 -6.63 14.74 -0.56
N VAL A 138 -5.75 14.30 0.36
CA VAL A 138 -6.09 14.27 1.79
C VAL A 138 -6.38 15.67 2.34
N ILE A 139 -5.56 16.66 1.99
CA ILE A 139 -5.76 18.07 2.39
C ILE A 139 -7.05 18.60 1.79
N ARG A 140 -7.32 18.31 0.51
CA ARG A 140 -8.55 18.72 -0.17
C ARG A 140 -9.81 18.23 0.56
N PHE A 141 -9.83 16.98 1.01
CA PHE A 141 -10.97 16.46 1.77
C PHE A 141 -11.07 17.11 3.16
N ALA A 142 -9.95 17.36 3.85
CA ALA A 142 -9.95 18.00 5.16
C ALA A 142 -10.47 19.46 5.12
N VAL A 143 -10.16 20.22 4.07
CA VAL A 143 -10.62 21.61 3.89
C VAL A 143 -12.08 21.69 3.47
N CYS A 144 -12.58 20.71 2.70
CA CYS A 144 -13.96 20.68 2.21
C CYS A 144 -14.94 19.94 3.13
N SER A 145 -14.47 19.23 4.17
CA SER A 145 -15.34 18.80 5.25
C SER A 145 -15.80 20.05 6.00
N PRO A 146 -17.09 20.43 5.99
CA PRO A 146 -17.55 21.41 6.95
C PRO A 146 -17.17 20.88 8.35
N PRO A 147 -16.76 21.75 9.30
CA PRO A 147 -16.87 21.33 10.70
C PRO A 147 -18.30 20.82 10.86
N GLU A 148 -18.53 19.77 11.66
CA GLU A 148 -19.88 19.40 12.07
C GLU A 148 -20.57 20.67 12.58
N LEU A 149 -21.27 21.36 11.69
CA LEU A 149 -22.02 22.55 12.01
C LEU A 149 -23.17 21.95 12.78
N ALA A 150 -23.07 22.05 14.10
CA ALA A 150 -24.18 21.81 14.99
C ALA A 150 -25.40 22.47 14.35
N THR A 151 -26.32 21.64 13.84
CA THR A 151 -27.54 22.13 13.23
C THR A 151 -28.37 22.69 14.39
N ILE A 152 -28.22 23.99 14.63
CA ILE A 152 -28.99 24.69 15.65
C ILE A 152 -30.41 24.83 15.07
N PHE A 153 -31.31 23.93 15.48
CA PHE A 153 -32.74 24.06 15.20
C PHE A 153 -33.37 24.99 16.24
N ARG A 154 -34.17 25.94 15.77
CA ARG A 154 -35.01 26.80 16.63
C ARG A 154 -36.41 26.18 16.69
N GLU A 155 -36.66 25.33 17.68
CA GLU A 155 -38.02 24.93 18.03
C GLU A 155 -38.52 25.78 19.20
N GLY A 156 -39.67 26.43 19.02
CA GLY A 156 -40.37 27.12 20.13
C GLY A 156 -39.57 28.22 20.86
N GLY A 157 -38.58 28.83 20.21
CA GLY A 157 -37.79 29.94 20.79
C GLY A 157 -36.68 29.52 21.74
N ARG A 158 -36.37 28.23 21.88
CA ARG A 158 -35.19 27.73 22.60
C ARG A 158 -34.18 27.13 21.63
N PHE A 159 -32.91 27.49 21.80
CA PHE A 159 -31.81 26.86 21.09
C PHE A 159 -31.41 25.57 21.80
N THR A 160 -31.68 24.41 21.20
CA THR A 160 -31.23 23.11 21.71
C THR A 160 -30.02 22.63 20.91
N ARG A 161 -28.93 22.32 21.63
CA ARG A 161 -27.71 21.72 21.06
C ARG A 161 -27.90 20.20 21.03
N VAL A 162 -28.11 19.61 19.86
CA VAL A 162 -28.05 18.15 19.71
C VAL A 162 -26.61 17.76 19.42
N GLY A 163 -25.86 17.37 20.45
CA GLY A 163 -24.56 16.73 20.27
C GLY A 163 -24.79 15.30 19.80
N ALA A 164 -24.22 14.92 18.64
CA ALA A 164 -24.08 13.52 18.29
C ALA A 164 -23.20 12.88 19.37
N MET A 165 -23.78 11.98 20.18
CA MET A 165 -23.01 11.11 21.09
C MET A 165 -22.18 10.14 20.24
N GLY A 166 -21.00 10.61 19.82
CA GLY A 166 -19.89 9.78 19.35
C GLY A 166 -18.83 9.75 20.44
N ASN A 167 -18.85 8.67 21.22
CA ASN A 167 -17.91 8.32 22.29
C ASN A 167 -16.44 8.74 21.99
N GLN A 168 -15.99 9.84 22.58
CA GLN A 168 -14.59 10.26 22.56
C GLN A 168 -13.83 9.55 23.68
N ASN A 169 -13.16 8.46 23.32
CA ASN A 169 -12.02 7.93 24.07
C ASN A 169 -10.96 7.47 23.07
N SER A 170 -10.02 8.34 22.72
CA SER A 170 -8.69 7.95 22.24
C SER A 170 -7.78 9.17 22.08
N THR A 171 -6.79 9.21 22.95
CA THR A 171 -5.62 10.08 23.06
C THR A 171 -4.95 10.44 21.73
N THR A 172 -4.54 11.71 21.65
CA THR A 172 -3.74 12.33 20.59
C THR A 172 -2.35 11.70 20.49
N LEU A 173 -2.10 10.89 19.46
CA LEU A 173 -0.77 10.52 18.98
C LEU A 173 -0.88 10.00 17.52
N MET A 174 -0.22 10.69 16.59
CA MET A 174 0.10 10.34 15.19
C MET A 174 -0.78 9.30 14.45
N PRO A 175 -1.55 9.67 13.41
CA PRO A 175 -2.56 8.81 12.78
C PRO A 175 -2.02 7.83 11.73
N PHE A 176 -0.75 7.40 11.80
CA PHE A 176 -0.19 6.47 10.80
C PHE A 176 -0.21 5.00 11.26
N CYS A 177 -0.15 4.73 12.57
CA CYS A 177 -0.07 3.35 13.10
C CYS A 177 -1.42 2.73 13.52
N ASN A 178 -2.40 3.53 13.94
CA ASN A 178 -3.67 3.00 14.48
C ASN A 178 -4.63 2.46 13.41
N ASP A 179 -4.52 2.94 12.17
CA ASP A 179 -5.44 2.55 11.08
C ASP A 179 -5.13 1.16 10.52
N LEU A 180 -3.89 0.68 10.61
CA LEU A 180 -3.49 -0.67 10.17
C LEU A 180 -4.07 -1.78 11.06
N LEU A 181 -4.23 -1.56 12.36
CA LEU A 181 -4.82 -2.53 13.30
C LEU A 181 -6.35 -2.59 13.20
N ARG A 182 -7.01 -1.48 12.86
CA ARG A 182 -8.48 -1.44 12.68
C ARG A 182 -8.94 -2.11 11.38
N PHE A 183 -8.10 -2.15 10.36
CA PHE A 183 -8.38 -2.79 9.06
C PHE A 183 -8.62 -4.31 9.16
N GLY A 184 -7.99 -4.99 10.13
CA GLY A 184 -8.15 -6.42 10.35
C GLY A 184 -9.44 -6.85 11.05
N LEU A 185 -10.09 -5.95 11.80
CA LEU A 185 -11.27 -6.27 12.61
C LEU A 185 -12.58 -5.91 11.90
N GLN A 186 -12.62 -4.83 11.13
CA GLN A 186 -13.87 -4.38 10.48
C GLN A 186 -14.25 -5.22 9.25
N SER A 187 -13.27 -5.77 8.52
CA SER A 187 -13.54 -6.59 7.32
C SER A 187 -14.18 -7.96 7.61
N ARG A 188 -14.23 -8.40 8.88
CA ARG A 188 -14.90 -9.66 9.27
C ARG A 188 -16.34 -9.50 9.73
N ALA A 189 -16.80 -8.29 10.03
CA ALA A 189 -18.14 -8.08 10.59
C ALA A 189 -19.23 -8.04 9.51
N ASP A 190 -18.91 -7.61 8.29
CA ASP A 190 -19.92 -7.31 7.27
C ASP A 190 -20.24 -8.49 6.32
N SER A 191 -19.57 -9.64 6.47
CA SER A 191 -19.70 -10.77 5.51
C SER A 191 -20.55 -11.96 5.97
N TYR A 192 -21.15 -11.95 7.17
CA TYR A 192 -22.06 -13.03 7.59
C TYR A 192 -23.27 -12.51 8.37
N GLY A 193 -24.33 -12.17 7.64
CA GLY A 193 -25.67 -12.16 8.22
C GLY A 193 -26.12 -13.59 8.50
N VAL A 194 -26.01 -14.05 9.75
CA VAL A 194 -26.69 -15.26 10.23
C VAL A 194 -27.17 -15.05 11.66
N GLN A 195 -28.49 -14.93 11.78
CA GLN A 195 -29.24 -15.09 13.01
C GLN A 195 -29.03 -16.49 13.61
N SER A 196 -28.96 -16.55 14.94
CA SER A 196 -29.15 -17.74 15.77
C SER A 196 -28.23 -18.95 15.55
N LEU A 197 -27.36 -19.23 16.53
CA LEU A 197 -27.33 -20.54 17.20
C LEU A 197 -26.40 -20.49 18.42
N ARG A 198 -27.02 -20.55 19.60
CA ARG A 198 -26.38 -20.89 20.88
C ARG A 198 -25.90 -22.35 20.84
N ARG A 199 -24.76 -22.60 21.49
CA ARG A 199 -24.23 -23.89 21.99
C ARG A 199 -23.87 -24.96 20.95
N ALA A 200 -22.57 -25.22 20.83
CA ALA A 200 -22.01 -26.55 21.10
C ALA A 200 -20.49 -26.44 21.30
N THR A 201 -20.06 -26.70 22.53
CA THR A 201 -18.67 -26.96 22.91
C THR A 201 -18.27 -28.36 22.45
N THR A 202 -17.17 -28.49 21.70
CA THR A 202 -16.34 -29.72 21.72
C THR A 202 -14.90 -29.42 21.27
N LYS A 203 -13.96 -29.94 22.07
CA LYS A 203 -12.50 -29.85 21.96
C LYS A 203 -11.99 -30.48 20.66
N VAL A 204 -11.03 -29.83 19.99
CA VAL A 204 -10.12 -30.46 19.02
C VAL A 204 -8.69 -29.99 19.29
N GLN A 205 -7.78 -30.96 19.44
CA GLN A 205 -6.34 -30.84 19.73
C GLN A 205 -5.52 -30.34 18.52
N PRO A 206 -4.35 -29.70 18.71
CA PRO A 206 -3.51 -29.24 17.61
C PRO A 206 -2.52 -30.33 17.14
N ARG A 207 -2.50 -30.64 15.84
CA ARG A 207 -1.40 -31.39 15.19
C ARG A 207 -0.47 -30.42 14.45
N VAL A 208 0.64 -30.09 15.11
CA VAL A 208 1.84 -29.51 14.49
C VAL A 208 2.68 -30.67 13.96
N ARG A 209 2.87 -30.79 12.63
CA ARG A 209 3.94 -31.59 12.01
C ARG A 209 4.03 -31.34 10.50
N VAL A 210 4.70 -30.25 10.09
CA VAL A 210 5.21 -30.10 8.71
C VAL A 210 6.66 -29.60 8.66
N ALA A 211 7.24 -29.12 9.76
CA ALA A 211 8.61 -28.57 9.75
C ALA A 211 9.75 -29.62 9.80
N ALA A 212 9.48 -30.92 9.97
CA ALA A 212 10.53 -31.93 10.20
C ALA A 212 11.02 -32.67 8.93
N ARG A 213 10.49 -32.38 7.74
CA ARG A 213 10.82 -33.15 6.52
C ARG A 213 11.91 -32.54 5.64
N TRP A 214 12.39 -31.34 5.93
CA TRP A 214 13.45 -30.68 5.13
C TRP A 214 14.88 -30.97 5.62
N LYS A 215 15.09 -31.23 6.92
CA LYS A 215 16.44 -31.52 7.45
C LYS A 215 16.99 -32.92 7.13
N ALA A 216 16.16 -33.84 6.64
CA ALA A 216 16.59 -35.20 6.34
C ALA A 216 17.14 -35.37 4.90
N LYS A 217 17.03 -34.35 4.04
CA LYS A 217 17.47 -34.45 2.63
C LYS A 217 18.90 -33.93 2.40
N GLU A 218 19.51 -33.25 3.35
CA GLU A 218 20.89 -32.74 3.27
C GLU A 218 21.92 -33.66 3.91
N GLN A 219 21.52 -34.65 4.71
CA GLN A 219 22.44 -35.56 5.40
C GLN A 219 22.66 -36.91 4.69
N GLY A 220 22.13 -37.09 3.47
CA GLY A 220 22.19 -38.35 2.72
C GLY A 220 22.97 -38.33 1.41
N ALA A 221 23.69 -37.25 1.10
CA ALA A 221 24.35 -37.06 -0.20
C ALA A 221 25.88 -36.85 -0.11
N GLY A 222 26.54 -37.51 0.84
CA GLY A 222 28.00 -37.50 0.97
C GLY A 222 28.50 -38.82 1.53
N GLY A 223 28.71 -39.79 0.65
CA GLY A 223 29.17 -41.13 1.02
C GLY A 223 29.32 -42.07 -0.17
N GLN A 224 30.24 -41.72 -1.07
CA GLN A 224 31.01 -42.67 -1.90
C GLN A 224 32.45 -42.16 -1.96
#